data_AF-A0A965P9J1-F1
#
_entry.id   AF-A0A965P9J1-F1
#
_cell.length_a   1.000
_cell.length_b   1.000
_cell.length_c   1.000
_cell.angle_alpha   90.00
_cell.angle_beta   90.00
_cell.angle_gamma   90.00
#
_symmetry.space_group_name_H-M   'P 1'
#
loop_
_entity.id
_entity.type
_entity.pdbx_description
1 polymer ?
#
loop_
_entity_poly.entity_id
_entity_poly.type
_entity_poly.pdbx_seq_one_letter_code
_entity_poly.pdbx_strand_id
1 'polypeptide(L)' 'MSRKQAIALSIVETLTDKTEGTGLPSGHMYAALMCLVGLSEFQSIIAGLQHVGLVDVSNHYVTATPKARAMMAQKVNA' A
#
# COMPACT_ATOMS: atom_id res chain seq x y z
N MET A 1 -9.16 -14.77 3.47
CA MET A 1 -8.46 -13.46 3.56
C MET A 1 -9.43 -12.44 4.15
N SER A 2 -9.03 -11.58 5.08
CA SER A 2 -9.91 -10.53 5.63
C SER A 2 -10.01 -9.32 4.68
N ARG A 3 -11.08 -8.52 4.78
CA ARG A 3 -11.26 -7.27 3.99
C ARG A 3 -10.05 -6.33 4.13
N LYS A 4 -9.58 -6.10 5.35
CA LYS A 4 -8.41 -5.25 5.62
C LYS A 4 -7.15 -5.79 4.94
N GLN A 5 -6.93 -7.10 4.95
CA GLN A 5 -5.81 -7.72 4.25
C GLN A 5 -5.93 -7.61 2.73
N ALA A 6 -7.14 -7.75 2.17
CA ALA A 6 -7.36 -7.56 0.73
C ALA A 6 -7.06 -6.12 0.28
N ILE A 7 -7.47 -5.14 1.08
CA ILE A 7 -7.21 -3.72 0.81
C ILE A 7 -5.72 -3.39 0.98
N ALA A 8 -5.09 -3.89 2.05
CA ALA A 8 -3.66 -3.74 2.26
C ALA A 8 -2.84 -4.35 1.10
N LEU A 9 -3.25 -5.52 0.60
CA LEU A 9 -2.63 -6.16 -0.55
C LEU A 9 -2.82 -5.32 -1.82
N SER A 10 -4.05 -4.87 -2.11
CA SER A 10 -4.34 -4.04 -3.29
C SER A 10 -3.55 -2.73 -3.28
N ILE A 11 -3.35 -2.11 -2.11
CA ILE A 11 -2.48 -0.95 -1.92
C ILE A 11 -1.04 -1.29 -2.32
N VAL A 12 -0.50 -2.40 -1.80
CA VAL A 12 0.88 -2.80 -2.07
C VAL A 12 1.06 -3.13 -3.55
N GLU A 13 0.15 -3.90 -4.16
CA GLU A 13 0.16 -4.25 -5.59
C GLU A 13 0.18 -2.98 -6.46
N THR A 14 -0.74 -2.05 -6.19
CA THR A 14 -0.80 -0.76 -6.91
C THR A 14 0.50 0.04 -6.82
N LEU A 15 1.15 0.04 -5.64
CA LEU A 15 2.40 0.75 -5.44
C LEU A 15 3.60 0.04 -6.08
N THR A 16 3.58 -1.30 -6.15
CA THR A 16 4.64 -2.08 -6.79
C THR A 16 4.58 -2.04 -8.31
N ASP A 17 3.40 -1.88 -8.91
CA ASP A 17 3.23 -1.72 -10.36
C ASP A 17 3.80 -0.39 -10.88
N LYS A 18 3.99 0.58 -9.98
CA LYS A 18 4.67 1.83 -10.30
C LYS A 18 6.18 1.66 -10.33
N THR A 19 6.84 2.51 -11.12
CA THR A 19 8.31 2.64 -11.15
C THR A 19 8.90 2.76 -9.75
N GLU A 20 10.01 2.08 -9.49
CA GLU A 20 10.71 2.16 -8.20
C GLU A 20 11.02 3.62 -7.81
N GLY A 21 10.88 3.93 -6.52
CA GLY A 21 11.03 5.29 -6.00
C GLY A 21 9.85 6.22 -6.28
N THR A 22 8.85 5.80 -7.06
CA THR A 22 7.63 6.58 -7.27
C THR A 22 6.51 6.14 -6.33
N GLY A 23 5.72 7.13 -5.87
CA GLY A 23 4.64 6.91 -4.93
C GLY A 23 3.29 7.37 -5.44
N LEU A 24 2.29 7.28 -4.58
CA LEU A 24 1.00 7.93 -4.73
C LEU A 24 0.78 8.89 -3.57
N PRO A 25 0.18 10.07 -3.81
CA PRO A 25 -0.29 10.89 -2.71
C PRO A 25 -1.32 10.09 -1.89
N SER A 26 -1.12 10.03 -0.58
CA SER A 26 -1.99 9.32 0.38
C SER A 26 -3.47 9.73 0.24
N GLY A 27 -3.74 11.02 -0.03
CA GLY A 27 -5.10 11.51 -0.30
C GLY A 27 -5.72 10.93 -1.58
N HIS A 28 -4.94 10.72 -2.64
CA HIS A 28 -5.44 10.09 -3.88
C HIS A 28 -5.73 8.60 -3.65
N MET A 29 -4.89 7.92 -2.87
CA MET A 29 -5.12 6.53 -2.49
C MET A 29 -6.40 6.37 -1.66
N TYR A 30 -6.62 7.27 -0.69
CA TYR A 30 -7.84 7.28 0.09
C TYR A 30 -9.07 7.54 -0.79
N ALA A 31 -9.00 8.52 -1.69
CA ALA A 31 -10.11 8.83 -2.60
C ALA A 31 -10.52 7.62 -3.46
N ALA A 32 -9.56 6.81 -3.91
CA ALA A 32 -9.85 5.58 -4.65
C ALA A 32 -10.51 4.48 -3.79
N LEU A 33 -10.31 4.51 -2.47
CA LEU A 33 -10.76 3.48 -1.54
C LEU A 33 -11.89 3.94 -0.60
N MET A 34 -12.33 5.20 -0.68
CA MET A 34 -13.24 5.80 0.31
C MET A 34 -14.63 5.13 0.36
N CYS A 35 -15.08 4.52 -0.74
CA CYS A 35 -16.31 3.73 -0.75
C CYS A 35 -16.17 2.38 -0.03
N LEU A 36 -14.93 1.98 0.26
CA LEU A 36 -14.57 0.68 0.82
C LEU A 36 -13.96 0.77 2.22
N VAL A 37 -13.43 1.91 2.67
CA VAL A 37 -12.88 2.10 4.02
C VAL A 37 -13.09 3.51 4.50
N GLY A 38 -13.38 3.65 5.80
CA GLY A 38 -13.34 4.96 6.45
C GLY A 38 -11.91 5.49 6.56
N LEU A 39 -11.76 6.80 6.71
CA LEU A 39 -10.45 7.46 6.80
C LEU A 39 -9.56 6.85 7.91
N SER A 40 -10.11 6.64 9.11
CA SER A 40 -9.35 6.06 10.23
C SER A 40 -8.88 4.63 9.95
N GLU A 41 -9.70 3.85 9.24
CA GLU A 41 -9.34 2.49 8.85
C GLU A 41 -8.24 2.50 7.77
N PHE A 42 -8.35 3.37 6.78
CA PHE A 42 -7.29 3.59 5.79
C PHE A 42 -5.97 4.00 6.45
N GLN A 43 -5.99 4.99 7.35
CA GLN A 43 -4.80 5.43 8.08
C GLN A 43 -4.18 4.29 8.91
N SER A 44 -5.02 3.48 9.56
CA SER A 44 -4.57 2.30 10.30
C SER A 44 -3.93 1.24 9.39
N ILE A 45 -4.48 1.02 8.18
CA ILE A 45 -3.90 0.11 7.18
C ILE A 45 -2.52 0.61 6.73
N ILE A 46 -2.39 1.90 6.39
CA ILE A 46 -1.12 2.49 5.97
C ILE A 46 -0.08 2.42 7.09
N ALA A 47 -0.46 2.77 8.33
CA ALA A 47 0.43 2.68 9.48
C ALA A 47 0.90 1.23 9.72
N GLY A 48 0.00 0.25 9.59
CA GLY A 48 0.34 -1.16 9.68
C GLY A 48 1.33 -1.60 8.60
N LEU A 49 1.08 -1.22 7.34
CA LEU A 49 1.98 -1.50 6.21
C LEU A 49 3.37 -0.85 6.39
N GLN A 50 3.41 0.36 6.93
CA GLN A 50 4.67 1.05 7.22
C GLN A 50 5.42 0.36 8.36
N HIS A 51 4.71 -0.03 9.42
CA HIS A 51 5.30 -0.72 10.57
C HIS A 51 5.97 -2.05 10.17
N VAL A 52 5.38 -2.80 9.25
CA VAL A 52 5.99 -4.05 8.73
C VAL A 52 7.02 -3.82 7.62
N GLY A 53 7.29 -2.56 7.27
CA GLY A 53 8.29 -2.16 6.29
C GLY A 53 7.91 -2.50 4.85
N LEU A 54 6.62 -2.51 4.51
CA LEU A 54 6.16 -2.73 3.14
C LEU A 54 6.00 -1.42 2.38
N VAL A 55 5.59 -0.34 3.05
CA VAL A 55 5.51 1.00 2.45
C VAL A 55 6.34 2.00 3.23
N ASP A 56 6.79 3.04 2.54
CA ASP A 56 7.34 4.24 3.17
C ASP A 56 6.37 5.42 2.97
N VAL A 57 6.22 6.27 3.99
CA VAL A 57 5.36 7.45 3.95
C VAL A 57 6.22 8.69 4.16
N SER A 58 6.35 9.50 3.12
CA SER A 58 7.20 10.70 3.09
C SER A 58 6.50 11.84 2.35
N ASN A 59 6.44 13.05 2.93
CA ASN A 59 5.79 14.24 2.33
C ASN A 59 4.39 13.97 1.75
N HIS A 60 3.55 13.21 2.48
CA HIS A 60 2.21 12.78 2.05
C HIS A 60 2.17 11.76 0.90
N TYR A 61 3.31 11.32 0.37
CA TYR A 61 3.39 10.22 -0.58
C TYR A 61 3.59 8.90 0.15
N VAL A 62 2.97 7.86 -0.41
CA VAL A 62 3.18 6.47 -0.02
C VAL A 62 3.94 5.79 -1.16
N THR A 63 5.06 5.13 -0.86
CA THR A 63 5.88 4.41 -1.83
C THR A 63 6.01 2.94 -1.42
N ALA A 64 6.14 2.03 -2.39
CA ALA A 64 6.48 0.63 -2.10
C ALA A 64 7.98 0.51 -1.81
N THR A 65 8.32 -0.14 -0.70
CA THR A 65 9.71 -0.47 -0.35
C THR A 65 10.28 -1.59 -1.24
N PRO A 66 11.62 -1.77 -1.27
CA PRO A 66 12.23 -2.94 -1.92
C PRO A 66 11.69 -4.27 -1.37
N LYS A 67 11.39 -4.34 -0.06
CA LYS A 67 10.79 -5.51 0.58
C LYS A 67 9.42 -5.86 -0.01
N ALA A 68 8.56 -4.86 -0.18
CA ALA A 68 7.24 -5.07 -0.78
C ALA A 68 7.33 -5.53 -2.24
N ARG A 69 8.25 -4.95 -3.02
CA ARG A 69 8.49 -5.35 -4.42
C ARG A 69 8.97 -6.80 -4.51
N ALA A 70 9.94 -7.19 -3.68
CA ALA A 70 10.42 -8.56 -3.61
C ALA A 70 9.32 -9.56 -3.20
N MET A 71 8.46 -9.17 -2.25
CA MET A 71 7.32 -9.99 -1.82
C MET A 71 6.31 -10.21 -2.95
N MET A 72 6.00 -9.17 -3.74
CA MET A 72 5.09 -9.29 -4.88
C MET A 72 5.70 -10.09 -6.04
N ALA A 73 6.99 -9.92 -6.32
CA ALA A 73 7.69 -10.69 -7.35
C ALA A 73 7.69 -12.21 -7.05
N GLN A 74 7.81 -12.60 -5.77
CA GLN A 74 7.72 -14.01 -5.36
C GLN A 74 6.31 -14.57 -5.52
N LYS A 75 5.27 -13.75 -5.38
CA LYS A 75 3.86 -14.16 -5.56
C LYS A 75 3.51 -14.41 -7.03
N VAL A 76 4.18 -13.75 -7.98
CA VAL A 76 3.96 -13.99 -9.43
C VAL A 76 4.61 -15.30 -9.90
N ASN A 77 5.61 -15.80 -9.17
CA ASN A 77 6.35 -17.02 -9.52
C ASN A 77 5.93 -18.27 -8.71
N ALA A 78 4.87 -18.18 -7.88
CA ALA A 78 4.34 -19.28 -7.08
C ALA A 78 2.96 -19.70 -7.61
#